data_AF-A0AAE1IX91-F1
#
_entry.id   AF-A0AAE1IX91-F1
#
_cell.length_a   1.000
_cell.length_b   1.000
_cell.length_c   1.000
_cell.angle_alpha   90.00
_cell.angle_beta   90.00
_cell.angle_gamma   90.00
#
_symmetry.space_group_name_H-M   'P 1'
#
loop_
_entity.id
_entity.type
_entity.pdbx_description
1 polymer ?
#
loop_
_entity_poly.entity_id
_entity_poly.type
_entity_poly.pdbx_seq_one_letter_code
_entity_poly.pdbx_strand_id
1 'polypeptide(L)'
;MDLSNSCRVADEQLSYSLHQSSSDRIHGNDETYLSSDRIHGNDETYLVNKNPGWSKPSLAYIGAHDVFRPEVWRAALTEFVATTLLMFSLTITIIACLDSHETDPKLLVPFAVFIIAFLFLMVTVPLSGGHMSPVFTFIAALKGVITPTRALMYVISQCIGSIIGFLIIKTVMDKRLASIYSLGGCAISDLKHQEALLIEFCCTFVVLFVGVTIGFDKKISTHLGLPMVCLVISGAMALAVFVSIVVSGQAGYAGVGLNPARCLGPAILRGGPLWNGHWVFWVGPFLACIIYYVVSLNLPREVLV
;
A
#
# COMPACT_ATOMS: atom_id res chain seq x y z
N MET A 1 10.50 36.47 8.79
CA MET A 1 9.91 35.48 7.85
C MET A 1 9.91 34.11 8.53
N ASP A 2 9.48 34.00 9.78
CA ASP A 2 8.12 34.06 10.36
C ASP A 2 7.53 32.65 10.54
N LEU A 3 8.15 31.93 11.48
CA LEU A 3 7.62 30.74 12.17
C LEU A 3 6.36 31.04 13.00
N SER A 4 5.95 32.31 13.11
CA SER A 4 4.77 32.75 13.87
C SER A 4 3.44 32.41 13.18
N ASN A 5 3.41 32.29 11.84
CA ASN A 5 2.17 31.99 11.12
C ASN A 5 1.77 30.51 11.12
N SER A 6 2.72 29.58 11.29
CA SER A 6 2.40 28.14 11.38
C SER A 6 1.78 27.74 12.72
N CYS A 7 2.12 28.43 13.83
CA CYS A 7 1.49 28.17 15.14
C CYS A 7 0.05 28.68 15.20
N ARG A 8 -0.28 29.80 14.53
CA ARG A 8 -1.65 30.35 14.53
C ARG A 8 -2.66 29.47 13.80
N VAL A 9 -2.25 28.78 12.74
CA VAL A 9 -3.14 27.89 11.98
C VAL A 9 -3.43 26.58 12.73
N ALA A 10 -2.48 26.11 13.55
CA ALA A 10 -2.67 24.91 14.37
C ALA A 10 -3.62 25.13 15.56
N ASP A 11 -3.58 26.30 16.19
CA ASP A 11 -4.50 26.65 17.30
C ASP A 11 -5.94 26.85 16.82
N GLU A 12 -6.14 27.42 15.63
CA GLU A 12 -7.47 27.70 15.08
C GLU A 12 -8.22 26.41 14.67
N GLN A 13 -7.49 25.36 14.25
CA GLN A 13 -8.06 24.03 13.97
C GLN A 13 -8.35 23.20 15.24
N LEU A 14 -7.60 23.43 16.32
CA LEU A 14 -7.82 22.75 17.61
C LEU A 14 -9.03 23.34 18.36
N SER A 15 -9.21 24.67 18.31
CA SER A 15 -10.38 25.34 18.92
C SER A 15 -11.71 24.99 18.22
N TYR A 16 -11.71 24.80 16.90
CA TYR A 16 -12.91 24.34 16.17
C TYR A 16 -13.33 22.92 16.57
N SER A 17 -12.36 22.04 16.83
CA SER A 17 -12.63 20.64 17.19
C SER A 17 -13.13 20.46 18.63
N LEU A 18 -12.73 21.34 19.55
CA LEU A 18 -13.17 21.30 20.95
C LEU A 18 -14.55 21.92 21.16
N HIS A 19 -14.94 22.93 20.38
CA HIS A 19 -16.28 23.53 20.47
C HIS A 19 -17.39 22.61 19.92
N GLN A 20 -17.08 21.76 18.94
CA GLN A 20 -18.05 20.83 18.36
C GLN A 20 -18.31 19.60 19.26
N SER A 21 -17.30 19.16 20.03
CA SER A 21 -17.40 18.03 20.96
C SER A 21 -18.14 18.35 22.28
N SER A 22 -18.28 19.64 22.63
CA SER A 22 -18.98 20.09 23.84
C SER A 22 -20.47 20.38 23.63
N SER A 23 -20.94 20.50 22.38
CA SER A 23 -22.34 20.82 22.10
C SER A 23 -23.27 19.59 21.98
N ASP A 24 -22.72 18.40 21.80
CA ASP A 24 -23.50 17.17 21.55
C ASP A 24 -23.79 16.34 22.82
N ARG A 25 -23.49 16.86 24.02
CA ARG A 25 -23.58 16.10 25.29
C ARG A 25 -24.57 16.63 26.33
N ILE A 26 -25.43 17.60 26.00
CA ILE A 26 -26.47 18.11 26.92
C ILE A 26 -27.81 18.26 26.20
N HIS A 27 -28.60 17.18 26.13
CA HIS A 27 -30.02 17.14 26.53
C HIS A 27 -30.72 15.88 26.00
N GLY A 28 -31.09 14.99 26.92
CA GLY A 28 -32.20 14.06 26.74
C GLY A 28 -33.46 14.59 27.44
N ASN A 29 -34.60 14.14 26.89
CA ASN A 29 -35.98 14.11 27.40
C ASN A 29 -36.96 15.27 27.14
N ASP A 30 -38.14 14.81 26.69
CA ASP A 30 -39.52 15.31 26.82
C ASP A 30 -40.18 16.24 25.76
N GLU A 31 -41.16 15.62 25.08
CA GLU A 31 -42.52 16.05 24.71
C GLU A 31 -42.82 17.35 23.92
N THR A 32 -43.49 17.13 22.77
CA THR A 32 -44.61 17.87 22.12
C THR A 32 -44.68 19.41 22.14
N TYR A 33 -44.76 20.06 20.96
CA TYR A 33 -45.86 20.93 20.48
C TYR A 33 -45.43 21.79 19.26
N LEU A 34 -46.22 21.69 18.18
CA LEU A 34 -46.69 22.72 17.24
C LEU A 34 -45.76 23.84 16.69
N SER A 35 -45.79 23.89 15.34
CA SER A 35 -45.97 25.09 14.50
C SER A 35 -44.77 25.87 13.94
N SER A 36 -44.74 25.86 12.60
CA SER A 36 -44.63 27.03 11.70
C SER A 36 -43.26 27.66 11.42
N ASP A 37 -42.93 27.59 10.13
CA ASP A 37 -42.35 28.65 9.30
C ASP A 37 -40.84 28.98 9.34
N ARG A 38 -40.20 28.61 8.21
CA ARG A 38 -39.44 29.48 7.29
C ARG A 38 -37.97 29.84 7.63
N ILE A 39 -37.06 29.33 6.78
CA ILE A 39 -36.12 30.06 5.86
C ILE A 39 -34.68 29.46 5.82
N HIS A 40 -34.30 29.08 4.59
CA HIS A 40 -32.96 28.92 3.97
C HIS A 40 -31.82 28.16 4.65
N GLY A 41 -31.42 27.06 4.01
CA GLY A 41 -30.06 26.51 4.04
C GLY A 41 -29.86 25.54 2.87
N ASN A 42 -28.94 25.86 1.97
CA ASN A 42 -28.53 25.00 0.84
C ASN A 42 -27.91 23.70 1.35
N ASP A 43 -28.60 22.58 1.19
CA ASP A 43 -28.01 21.24 1.25
C ASP A 43 -28.21 20.56 -0.11
N GLU A 44 -27.23 20.67 -1.00
CA GLU A 44 -27.05 19.73 -2.11
C GLU A 44 -26.59 18.39 -1.53
N THR A 45 -27.55 17.68 -0.95
CA THR A 45 -27.44 16.26 -0.62
C THR A 45 -27.31 15.51 -1.95
N TYR A 46 -26.20 14.78 -2.11
CA TYR A 46 -26.03 13.80 -3.19
C TYR A 46 -27.06 12.68 -3.05
N LEU A 47 -28.30 12.96 -3.49
CA LEU A 47 -29.34 11.97 -3.69
C LEU A 47 -28.91 11.10 -4.87
N VAL A 48 -28.40 9.91 -4.54
CA VAL A 48 -28.31 8.78 -5.47
C VAL A 48 -29.74 8.45 -5.91
N ASN A 49 -30.16 9.07 -7.00
CA ASN A 49 -31.44 8.82 -7.62
C ASN A 49 -31.38 7.44 -8.30
N LYS A 50 -32.08 6.46 -7.70
CA LYS A 50 -32.34 5.15 -8.30
C LYS A 50 -33.44 5.31 -9.36
N ASN A 51 -33.06 5.42 -10.63
CA ASN A 51 -33.96 5.11 -11.75
C ASN A 51 -33.61 3.72 -12.34
N PRO A 52 -34.59 2.82 -12.49
CA PRO A 52 -34.40 1.53 -13.14
C PRO A 52 -34.62 1.66 -14.65
N GLY A 53 -33.68 1.20 -15.45
CA GLY A 53 -33.88 1.06 -16.90
C GLY A 53 -32.83 1.73 -17.77
N TRP A 54 -31.64 1.14 -17.84
CA TRP A 54 -30.83 1.03 -19.05
C TRP A 54 -29.60 0.16 -18.74
N SER A 55 -29.44 -0.95 -19.45
CA SER A 55 -28.27 -1.81 -19.39
C SER A 55 -27.02 -1.00 -19.74
N LYS A 56 -26.23 -0.59 -18.73
CA LYS A 56 -24.95 0.09 -18.98
C LYS A 56 -24.00 -0.88 -19.67
N PRO A 57 -23.34 -0.48 -20.78
CA PRO A 57 -22.48 -1.38 -21.54
C PRO A 57 -21.24 -1.75 -20.71
N SER A 58 -20.70 -2.92 -20.99
CA SER A 58 -19.50 -3.53 -20.37
C SER A 58 -18.30 -2.58 -20.18
N LEU A 59 -18.19 -1.51 -20.98
CA LEU A 59 -17.15 -0.48 -20.87
C LEU A 59 -17.16 0.29 -19.54
N ALA A 60 -18.31 0.47 -18.90
CA ALA A 60 -18.38 1.14 -17.60
C ALA A 60 -17.73 0.30 -16.49
N TYR A 61 -17.77 -1.03 -16.61
CA TYR A 61 -17.18 -1.97 -15.66
C TYR A 61 -15.65 -2.04 -15.81
N ILE A 62 -15.14 -1.89 -17.04
CA ILE A 62 -13.69 -1.84 -17.33
C ILE A 62 -13.07 -0.52 -16.84
N GLY A 63 -13.86 0.56 -16.82
CA GLY A 63 -13.40 1.87 -16.37
C GLY A 63 -12.67 2.68 -17.44
N ALA A 64 -12.99 2.50 -18.73
CA ALA A 64 -12.30 3.17 -19.84
C ALA A 64 -12.31 4.72 -19.73
N HIS A 65 -13.29 5.28 -19.02
CA HIS A 65 -13.37 6.71 -18.72
C HIS A 65 -12.22 7.23 -17.84
N ASP A 66 -11.57 6.37 -17.05
CA ASP A 66 -10.45 6.76 -16.17
C ASP A 66 -9.25 7.29 -16.96
N VAL A 67 -9.05 6.85 -18.21
CA VAL A 67 -7.95 7.32 -19.06
C VAL A 67 -8.06 8.81 -19.37
N PHE A 68 -9.28 9.37 -19.38
CA PHE A 68 -9.51 10.77 -19.69
C PHE A 68 -9.56 11.66 -18.45
N ARG A 69 -9.43 11.09 -17.25
CA ARG A 69 -9.52 11.84 -16.00
C ARG A 69 -8.14 12.33 -15.55
N PRO A 70 -7.92 13.65 -15.42
CA PRO A 70 -6.62 14.19 -15.03
C PRO A 70 -6.24 13.79 -13.60
N GLU A 71 -7.21 13.53 -12.73
CA GLU A 71 -6.95 13.06 -11.36
C GLU A 71 -6.27 11.69 -11.36
N VAL A 72 -6.64 10.80 -12.30
CA VAL A 72 -6.07 9.45 -12.41
C VAL A 72 -4.61 9.53 -12.86
N TRP A 73 -4.29 10.43 -13.80
CA TRP A 73 -2.91 10.67 -14.22
C TRP A 73 -2.06 11.26 -13.10
N ARG A 74 -2.60 12.20 -12.32
CA ARG A 74 -1.92 12.74 -11.13
C ARG A 74 -1.64 11.64 -10.11
N ALA A 75 -2.60 10.76 -9.84
CA ALA A 75 -2.42 9.66 -8.93
C ALA A 75 -1.42 8.60 -9.46
N ALA A 76 -1.45 8.31 -10.77
CA ALA A 76 -0.49 7.44 -11.42
C ALA A 76 0.94 8.02 -11.41
N LEU A 77 1.09 9.35 -11.50
CA LEU A 77 2.37 10.03 -11.32
C LEU A 77 2.85 9.92 -9.87
N THR A 78 1.94 10.07 -8.89
CA THR A 78 2.26 9.84 -7.48
C THR A 78 2.77 8.42 -7.25
N GLU A 79 2.10 7.40 -7.80
CA GLU A 79 2.53 5.99 -7.74
C GLU A 79 3.92 5.78 -8.36
N PHE A 80 4.21 6.44 -9.49
CA PHE A 80 5.53 6.41 -10.12
C PHE A 80 6.62 7.03 -9.22
N VAL A 81 6.41 8.26 -8.73
CA VAL A 81 7.40 8.97 -7.89
C VAL A 81 7.58 8.25 -6.56
N ALA A 82 6.49 7.85 -5.93
CA ALA A 82 6.52 7.12 -4.66
C ALA A 82 7.24 5.79 -4.80
N THR A 83 6.97 5.00 -5.85
CA THR A 83 7.68 3.72 -6.06
C THR A 83 9.16 3.94 -6.34
N THR A 84 9.53 4.98 -7.09
CA THR A 84 10.93 5.35 -7.34
C THR A 84 11.69 5.60 -6.04
N LEU A 85 11.14 6.49 -5.20
CA LEU A 85 11.75 6.88 -3.93
C LEU A 85 11.70 5.75 -2.90
N LEU A 86 10.62 4.96 -2.89
CA LEU A 86 10.49 3.78 -2.03
C LEU A 86 11.56 2.75 -2.37
N MET A 87 11.76 2.41 -3.65
CA MET A 87 12.80 1.46 -4.06
C MET A 87 14.20 1.97 -3.73
N PHE A 88 14.47 3.26 -3.98
CA PHE A 88 15.74 3.90 -3.64
C PHE A 88 16.06 3.77 -2.14
N SER A 89 15.18 4.29 -1.29
CA SER A 89 15.40 4.32 0.17
C SER A 89 15.37 2.92 0.78
N LEU A 90 14.37 2.11 0.43
CA LEU A 90 14.20 0.76 0.98
C LEU A 90 15.39 -0.13 0.67
N THR A 91 15.82 -0.19 -0.60
CA THR A 91 16.92 -1.08 -1.00
C THR A 91 18.25 -0.66 -0.40
N ILE A 92 18.57 0.65 -0.40
CA ILE A 92 19.83 1.14 0.19
C ILE A 92 19.86 0.83 1.69
N THR A 93 18.77 1.08 2.41
CA THR A 93 18.72 0.81 3.85
C THR A 93 18.81 -0.70 4.14
N ILE A 94 18.14 -1.56 3.37
CA ILE A 94 18.27 -3.02 3.53
C ILE A 94 19.72 -3.45 3.34
N ILE A 95 20.39 -2.97 2.29
CA ILE A 95 21.80 -3.30 2.02
C ILE A 95 22.69 -2.78 3.16
N ALA A 96 22.46 -1.55 3.62
CA ALA A 96 23.21 -0.98 4.75
C ALA A 96 23.03 -1.79 6.05
N CYS A 97 21.81 -2.27 6.32
CA CYS A 97 21.57 -3.18 7.45
C CYS A 97 22.35 -4.48 7.28
N LEU A 98 22.31 -5.11 6.10
CA LEU A 98 23.01 -6.37 5.86
C LEU A 98 24.54 -6.25 5.93
N ASP A 99 25.08 -5.07 5.60
CA ASP A 99 26.52 -4.77 5.59
C ASP A 99 27.05 -4.22 6.91
N SER A 100 26.21 -4.04 7.95
CA SER A 100 26.54 -3.24 9.14
C SER A 100 27.58 -3.86 10.08
N HIS A 101 28.19 -5.00 9.77
CA HIS A 101 29.17 -5.74 10.60
C HIS A 101 28.70 -6.06 12.04
N GLU A 102 27.42 -5.88 12.35
CA GLU A 102 26.82 -6.16 13.65
C GLU A 102 26.60 -7.66 13.88
N THR A 103 26.37 -8.07 15.13
CA THR A 103 25.86 -9.41 15.44
C THR A 103 24.38 -9.50 15.00
N ASP A 104 24.11 -10.30 13.97
CA ASP A 104 22.79 -10.56 13.38
C ASP A 104 22.09 -9.36 12.69
N PRO A 105 22.71 -8.76 11.66
CA PRO A 105 22.15 -7.63 10.88
C PRO A 105 20.77 -7.91 10.28
N LYS A 106 20.47 -9.20 10.08
CA LYS A 106 19.19 -9.71 9.56
C LYS A 106 17.99 -9.27 10.40
N LEU A 107 18.17 -9.04 11.71
CA LEU A 107 17.11 -8.59 12.61
C LEU A 107 16.77 -7.10 12.45
N LEU A 108 17.67 -6.29 11.87
CA LEU A 108 17.43 -4.86 11.61
C LEU A 108 16.57 -4.62 10.37
N VAL A 109 16.59 -5.57 9.41
CA VAL A 109 15.89 -5.44 8.13
C VAL A 109 14.37 -5.25 8.30
N PRO A 110 13.64 -6.03 9.11
CA PRO A 110 12.20 -5.80 9.36
C PRO A 110 11.88 -4.43 9.93
N PHE A 111 12.71 -3.90 10.85
CA PHE A 111 12.51 -2.56 11.42
C PHE A 111 12.69 -1.48 10.37
N ALA A 112 13.69 -1.61 9.49
CA ALA A 112 13.90 -0.68 8.38
C ALA A 112 12.70 -0.71 7.40
N VAL A 113 12.23 -1.91 7.03
CA VAL A 113 11.04 -2.09 6.18
C VAL A 113 9.82 -1.43 6.82
N PHE A 114 9.59 -1.64 8.12
CA PHE A 114 8.49 -1.04 8.87
C PHE A 114 8.51 0.50 8.77
N ILE A 115 9.62 1.12 9.16
CA ILE A 115 9.73 2.59 9.23
C ILE A 115 9.55 3.21 7.83
N ILE A 116 10.27 2.68 6.83
CA ILE A 116 10.23 3.23 5.48
C ILE A 116 8.81 3.06 4.90
N ALA A 117 8.23 1.86 4.97
CA ALA A 117 6.91 1.63 4.43
C ALA A 117 5.84 2.48 5.14
N PHE A 118 5.92 2.63 6.46
CA PHE A 118 5.02 3.48 7.24
C PHE A 118 5.03 4.93 6.73
N LEU A 119 6.22 5.52 6.58
CA LEU A 119 6.36 6.92 6.13
C LEU A 119 5.83 7.12 4.71
N PHE A 120 6.15 6.20 3.80
CA PHE A 120 5.65 6.27 2.42
C PHE A 120 4.13 6.10 2.37
N LEU A 121 3.55 5.16 3.12
CA LEU A 121 2.10 4.96 3.19
C LEU A 121 1.40 6.20 3.75
N MET A 122 1.91 6.80 4.83
CA MET A 122 1.35 8.01 5.43
C MET A 122 1.18 9.16 4.44
N VAL A 123 2.14 9.34 3.53
CA VAL A 123 2.11 10.40 2.53
C VAL A 123 1.26 10.01 1.31
N THR A 124 1.34 8.76 0.87
CA THR A 124 0.82 8.36 -0.45
C THR A 124 -0.63 7.88 -0.43
N VAL A 125 -1.11 7.35 0.71
CA VAL A 125 -2.50 6.94 0.90
C VAL A 125 -3.49 8.07 0.56
N PRO A 126 -3.38 9.29 1.10
CA PRO A 126 -4.32 10.38 0.77
C PRO A 126 -4.20 10.90 -0.66
N LEU A 127 -3.07 10.65 -1.34
CA LEU A 127 -2.80 11.18 -2.68
C LEU A 127 -3.22 10.23 -3.81
N SER A 128 -3.03 8.93 -3.62
CA SER A 128 -3.20 7.92 -4.70
C SER A 128 -3.89 6.63 -4.25
N GLY A 129 -4.05 6.43 -2.93
CA GLY A 129 -4.36 5.14 -2.32
C GLY A 129 -3.12 4.43 -1.75
N GLY A 130 -1.91 4.88 -2.11
CA GLY A 130 -0.66 4.43 -1.52
C GLY A 130 -0.35 2.96 -1.81
N HIS A 131 -0.55 2.52 -3.05
CA HIS A 131 -0.38 1.12 -3.41
C HIS A 131 1.10 0.77 -3.54
N MET A 132 1.87 1.53 -4.32
CA MET A 132 3.32 1.39 -4.57
C MET A 132 3.79 -0.04 -4.90
N SER A 133 2.84 -0.89 -5.30
CA SER A 133 3.02 -2.33 -5.48
C SER A 133 1.90 -2.86 -6.37
N PRO A 134 2.25 -3.68 -7.38
CA PRO A 134 1.25 -4.36 -8.19
C PRO A 134 0.33 -5.27 -7.35
N VAL A 135 0.79 -5.79 -6.21
CA VAL A 135 -0.01 -6.65 -5.31
C VAL A 135 -1.18 -5.87 -4.72
N PHE A 136 -0.88 -4.73 -4.07
CA PHE A 136 -1.90 -3.87 -3.44
C PHE A 136 -2.87 -3.31 -4.49
N THR A 137 -2.34 -2.97 -5.67
CA THR A 137 -3.16 -2.52 -6.80
C THR A 137 -4.09 -3.61 -7.31
N PHE A 138 -3.60 -4.84 -7.43
CA PHE A 138 -4.39 -5.95 -7.91
C PHE A 138 -5.50 -6.34 -6.92
N ILE A 139 -5.20 -6.43 -5.61
CA ILE A 139 -6.25 -6.71 -4.62
C ILE A 139 -7.27 -5.58 -4.49
N ALA A 140 -6.84 -4.32 -4.65
CA ALA A 140 -7.75 -3.17 -4.71
C ALA A 140 -8.72 -3.28 -5.89
N ALA A 141 -8.23 -3.73 -7.06
CA ALA A 141 -9.08 -3.99 -8.22
C ALA A 141 -10.05 -5.16 -7.99
N LEU A 142 -9.58 -6.29 -7.41
CA LEU A 142 -10.44 -7.44 -7.09
C LEU A 142 -11.57 -7.08 -6.11
N LYS A 143 -11.30 -6.22 -5.13
CA LYS A 143 -12.30 -5.73 -4.17
C LYS A 143 -13.15 -4.58 -4.70
N GLY A 144 -12.92 -4.14 -5.96
CA GLY A 144 -13.68 -3.06 -6.59
C GLY A 144 -13.41 -1.67 -6.02
N VAL A 145 -12.29 -1.48 -5.30
CA VAL A 145 -11.85 -0.17 -4.79
C VAL A 145 -11.38 0.73 -5.93
N ILE A 146 -10.74 0.13 -6.95
CA ILE A 146 -10.32 0.81 -8.17
C ILE A 146 -10.78 0.03 -9.40
N THR A 147 -10.90 0.72 -10.54
CA THR A 147 -11.22 0.05 -11.81
C THR A 147 -10.03 -0.74 -12.35
N PRO A 148 -10.25 -1.77 -13.19
CA PRO A 148 -9.17 -2.50 -13.86
C PRO A 148 -8.27 -1.59 -14.71
N THR A 149 -8.83 -0.58 -15.37
CA THR A 149 -8.06 0.38 -16.17
C THR A 149 -7.10 1.19 -15.31
N ARG A 150 -7.58 1.72 -14.17
CA ARG A 150 -6.73 2.42 -13.20
C ARG A 150 -5.66 1.51 -12.61
N ALA A 151 -6.02 0.26 -12.32
CA ALA A 151 -5.08 -0.74 -11.83
C ALA A 151 -3.92 -0.95 -12.81
N LEU A 152 -4.22 -1.08 -14.11
CA LEU A 152 -3.20 -1.22 -15.14
C LEU A 152 -2.28 0.02 -15.20
N MET A 153 -2.85 1.22 -15.17
CA MET A 153 -2.06 2.47 -15.16
C MET A 153 -1.10 2.52 -13.96
N TYR A 154 -1.58 2.15 -12.78
CA TYR A 154 -0.77 2.12 -11.56
C TYR A 154 0.35 1.08 -11.65
N VAL A 155 0.06 -0.14 -12.12
CA VAL A 155 1.07 -1.19 -12.28
C VAL A 155 2.18 -0.75 -13.24
N ILE A 156 1.82 -0.11 -14.36
CA ILE A 156 2.82 0.43 -15.30
C ILE A 156 3.66 1.52 -14.61
N SER A 157 3.03 2.49 -13.95
CA SER A 157 3.73 3.54 -13.21
C SER A 157 4.68 2.99 -12.15
N GLN A 158 4.25 1.98 -11.38
CA GLN A 158 5.04 1.32 -10.35
C GLN A 158 6.25 0.59 -10.95
N CYS A 159 6.06 -0.12 -12.07
CA CYS A 159 7.15 -0.82 -12.75
C CYS A 159 8.20 0.16 -13.29
N ILE A 160 7.76 1.24 -13.95
CA ILE A 160 8.66 2.28 -14.45
C ILE A 160 9.37 2.96 -13.27
N GLY A 161 8.64 3.30 -12.20
CA GLY A 161 9.22 3.92 -11.01
C GLY A 161 10.27 3.05 -10.35
N SER A 162 10.02 1.74 -10.25
CA SER A 162 11.01 0.78 -9.75
C SER A 162 12.27 0.76 -10.62
N ILE A 163 12.13 0.67 -11.94
CA ILE A 163 13.28 0.69 -12.86
C ILE A 163 14.11 1.96 -12.68
N ILE A 164 13.48 3.13 -12.59
CA ILE A 164 14.18 4.40 -12.36
C ILE A 164 14.85 4.42 -10.97
N GLY A 165 14.18 3.93 -9.93
CA GLY A 165 14.74 3.84 -8.58
C GLY A 165 16.01 2.99 -8.53
N PHE A 166 15.99 1.81 -9.16
CA PHE A 166 17.17 0.95 -9.25
C PHE A 166 18.23 1.48 -10.21
N LEU A 167 17.86 2.27 -11.23
CA LEU A 167 18.82 2.98 -12.06
C LEU A 167 19.62 3.99 -11.22
N ILE A 168 18.93 4.76 -10.38
CA ILE A 168 19.57 5.69 -9.44
C ILE A 168 20.48 4.91 -8.49
N ILE A 169 20.00 3.82 -7.87
CA ILE A 169 20.83 2.96 -6.99
C ILE A 169 22.09 2.49 -7.71
N LYS A 170 21.98 1.99 -8.95
CA LYS A 170 23.12 1.53 -9.75
C LYS A 170 24.17 2.63 -9.98
N THR A 171 23.75 3.89 -10.06
CA THR A 171 24.66 5.02 -10.28
C THR A 171 25.36 5.50 -9.01
N VAL A 172 24.67 5.49 -7.86
CA VAL A 172 25.19 6.07 -6.62
C VAL A 172 25.87 5.04 -5.70
N MET A 173 25.50 3.75 -5.81
CA MET A 173 26.00 2.70 -4.95
C MET A 173 27.39 2.24 -5.37
N ASP A 174 28.23 1.88 -4.39
CA ASP A 174 29.53 1.30 -4.65
C ASP A 174 29.41 0.00 -5.48
N LYS A 175 30.29 -0.15 -6.47
CA LYS A 175 30.25 -1.28 -7.42
C LYS A 175 30.42 -2.65 -6.72
N ARG A 176 31.17 -2.71 -5.63
CA ARG A 176 31.35 -3.92 -4.81
C ARG A 176 30.04 -4.31 -4.14
N LEU A 177 29.39 -3.37 -3.44
CA LEU A 177 28.11 -3.61 -2.78
C LEU A 177 27.02 -3.98 -3.78
N ALA A 178 26.95 -3.22 -4.89
CA ALA A 178 26.06 -3.49 -6.00
C ALA A 178 26.22 -4.93 -6.52
N SER A 179 27.45 -5.44 -6.62
CA SER A 179 27.74 -6.81 -7.05
C SER A 179 27.38 -7.86 -6.00
N ILE A 180 27.78 -7.69 -4.75
CA ILE A 180 27.52 -8.64 -3.65
C ILE A 180 26.02 -8.84 -3.44
N TYR A 181 25.26 -7.75 -3.36
CA TYR A 181 23.88 -7.79 -2.92
C TYR A 181 22.84 -7.86 -4.03
N SER A 182 23.14 -8.32 -5.25
CA SER A 182 22.05 -8.42 -6.23
C SER A 182 21.60 -7.08 -6.85
N LEU A 183 22.26 -5.95 -6.53
CA LEU A 183 21.66 -4.59 -6.60
C LEU A 183 20.43 -4.40 -5.69
N GLY A 184 20.23 -5.29 -4.72
CA GLY A 184 19.00 -5.44 -3.93
C GLY A 184 17.91 -6.28 -4.61
N GLY A 185 18.22 -6.94 -5.72
CA GLY A 185 17.26 -7.73 -6.49
C GLY A 185 16.81 -9.02 -5.82
N CYS A 186 15.60 -9.46 -6.19
CA CYS A 186 15.02 -10.72 -5.73
C CYS A 186 15.69 -11.88 -6.48
N ALA A 187 16.49 -12.67 -5.79
CA ALA A 187 17.19 -13.83 -6.34
C ALA A 187 16.77 -15.11 -5.63
N ILE A 188 16.74 -16.22 -6.38
CA ILE A 188 16.52 -17.58 -5.88
C ILE A 188 17.77 -18.36 -6.23
N SER A 189 18.73 -18.51 -5.31
CA SER A 189 19.96 -19.29 -5.60
C SER A 189 20.00 -20.66 -4.96
N ASP A 190 19.33 -20.87 -3.82
CA ASP A 190 19.49 -22.10 -3.01
C ASP A 190 18.16 -22.84 -2.72
N LEU A 191 17.04 -22.34 -3.24
CA LEU A 191 15.70 -22.92 -3.03
C LEU A 191 15.11 -23.43 -4.34
N LYS A 192 14.27 -24.46 -4.26
CA LYS A 192 13.45 -24.86 -5.43
C LYS A 192 12.44 -23.76 -5.74
N HIS A 193 12.12 -23.56 -7.02
CA HIS A 193 11.12 -22.57 -7.44
C HIS A 193 9.76 -22.76 -6.74
N GLN A 194 9.39 -23.99 -6.41
CA GLN A 194 8.14 -24.32 -5.69
C GLN A 194 8.17 -23.86 -4.23
N GLU A 195 9.30 -23.99 -3.54
CA GLU A 195 9.45 -23.56 -2.15
C GLU A 195 9.45 -22.03 -2.07
N ALA A 196 10.17 -21.37 -2.99
CA ALA A 196 10.14 -19.92 -3.13
C ALA A 196 8.72 -19.40 -3.43
N LEU A 197 7.97 -20.10 -4.28
CA LEU A 197 6.57 -19.76 -4.58
C LEU A 197 5.67 -19.86 -3.35
N LEU A 198 5.83 -20.91 -2.55
CA LEU A 198 5.05 -21.09 -1.32
C LEU A 198 5.38 -20.00 -0.29
N ILE A 199 6.66 -19.64 -0.15
CA ILE A 199 7.09 -18.56 0.75
C ILE A 199 6.50 -17.22 0.29
N GLU A 200 6.62 -16.85 -0.99
CA GLU A 200 6.02 -15.63 -1.54
C GLU A 200 4.51 -15.59 -1.34
N PHE A 201 3.82 -16.71 -1.58
CA PHE A 201 2.39 -16.83 -1.37
C PHE A 201 2.01 -16.61 0.11
N CYS A 202 2.62 -17.35 1.03
CA CYS A 202 2.30 -17.30 2.46
C CYS A 202 2.61 -15.92 3.06
N CYS A 203 3.78 -15.38 2.79
CA CYS A 203 4.18 -14.05 3.28
C CYS A 203 3.26 -12.95 2.70
N THR A 204 2.95 -13.01 1.41
CA THR A 204 1.97 -12.07 0.81
C THR A 204 0.59 -12.23 1.43
N PHE A 205 0.14 -13.46 1.64
CA PHE A 205 -1.16 -13.73 2.25
C PHE A 205 -1.26 -13.15 3.67
N VAL A 206 -0.21 -13.24 4.48
CA VAL A 206 -0.16 -12.61 5.81
C VAL A 206 -0.29 -11.09 5.71
N VAL A 207 0.43 -10.46 4.78
CA VAL A 207 0.34 -9.01 4.54
C VAL A 207 -1.08 -8.60 4.16
N LEU A 208 -1.73 -9.36 3.26
CA LEU A 208 -3.10 -9.09 2.84
C LEU A 208 -4.10 -9.33 3.98
N PHE A 209 -3.96 -10.45 4.69
CA PHE A 209 -4.89 -10.84 5.74
C PHE A 209 -4.86 -9.87 6.92
N VAL A 210 -3.67 -9.43 7.36
CA VAL A 210 -3.53 -8.49 8.48
C VAL A 210 -3.73 -7.05 8.01
N GLY A 211 -3.00 -6.63 6.98
CA GLY A 211 -2.96 -5.24 6.53
C GLY A 211 -4.21 -4.82 5.76
N VAL A 212 -4.58 -5.58 4.72
CA VAL A 212 -5.65 -5.18 3.79
C VAL A 212 -7.04 -5.36 4.39
N THR A 213 -7.23 -6.32 5.29
CA THR A 213 -8.51 -6.49 6.01
C THR A 213 -8.86 -5.26 6.82
N ILE A 214 -7.87 -4.66 7.50
CA ILE A 214 -8.06 -3.42 8.27
C ILE A 214 -8.10 -2.20 7.33
N GLY A 215 -7.22 -2.16 6.33
CA GLY A 215 -7.07 -0.99 5.46
C GLY A 215 -8.25 -0.74 4.50
N PHE A 216 -8.93 -1.80 4.04
CA PHE A 216 -10.04 -1.68 3.09
C PHE A 216 -11.42 -1.83 3.73
N ASP A 217 -11.51 -2.14 5.02
CA ASP A 217 -12.76 -2.02 5.75
C ASP A 217 -13.00 -0.55 6.12
N LYS A 218 -13.94 0.10 5.42
CA LYS A 218 -14.24 1.52 5.61
C LYS A 218 -14.68 1.86 7.04
N LYS A 219 -15.37 0.95 7.74
CA LYS A 219 -15.81 1.18 9.12
C LYS A 219 -14.58 1.20 10.02
N ILE A 220 -13.77 0.15 9.95
CA ILE A 220 -12.56 0.00 10.77
C ILE A 220 -11.55 1.11 10.47
N SER A 221 -11.26 1.39 9.20
CA SER A 221 -10.28 2.40 8.79
C SER A 221 -10.67 3.81 9.25
N THR A 222 -11.96 4.13 9.28
CA THR A 222 -12.46 5.43 9.75
C THR A 222 -12.34 5.54 11.27
N HIS A 223 -12.65 4.48 12.02
CA HIS A 223 -12.53 4.48 13.48
C HIS A 223 -11.08 4.51 13.97
N LEU A 224 -10.18 3.77 13.30
CA LEU A 224 -8.76 3.69 13.69
C LEU A 224 -7.94 4.89 13.21
N GLY A 225 -8.37 5.55 12.13
CA GLY A 225 -7.65 6.65 11.51
C GLY A 225 -6.46 6.22 10.65
N LEU A 226 -5.98 7.16 9.82
CA LEU A 226 -4.90 6.92 8.85
C LEU A 226 -3.59 6.38 9.49
N PRO A 227 -3.08 6.93 10.61
CA PRO A 227 -1.83 6.45 11.18
C PRO A 227 -1.87 4.97 11.58
N MET A 228 -2.98 4.52 12.18
CA MET A 228 -3.11 3.13 12.60
C MET A 228 -3.21 2.18 11.41
N VAL A 229 -3.93 2.56 10.35
CA VAL A 229 -3.99 1.76 9.11
C VAL A 229 -2.59 1.60 8.50
N CYS A 230 -1.84 2.70 8.38
CA CYS A 230 -0.47 2.67 7.87
C CYS A 230 0.46 1.81 8.75
N LEU A 231 0.30 1.90 10.08
CA LEU A 231 1.07 1.11 11.06
C LEU A 231 0.79 -0.39 10.90
N VAL A 232 -0.47 -0.80 10.79
CA VAL A 232 -0.83 -2.22 10.63
C VAL A 232 -0.30 -2.77 9.30
N ILE A 233 -0.46 -2.05 8.20
CA ILE A 233 0.01 -2.51 6.88
C ILE A 233 1.54 -2.62 6.86
N SER A 234 2.26 -1.60 7.34
CA SER A 234 3.73 -1.63 7.44
C SER A 234 4.23 -2.70 8.42
N GLY A 235 3.54 -2.89 9.54
CA GLY A 235 3.83 -3.94 10.52
C GLY A 235 3.65 -5.34 9.95
N ALA A 236 2.60 -5.56 9.16
CA ALA A 236 2.37 -6.83 8.47
C ALA A 236 3.47 -7.12 7.43
N MET A 237 3.93 -6.10 6.69
CA MET A 237 5.07 -6.25 5.78
C MET A 237 6.36 -6.57 6.52
N ALA A 238 6.65 -5.87 7.63
CA ALA A 238 7.81 -6.16 8.47
C ALA A 238 7.77 -7.57 9.05
N LEU A 239 6.61 -8.03 9.53
CA LEU A 239 6.40 -9.40 10.00
C LEU A 239 6.66 -10.41 8.88
N ALA A 240 6.12 -10.19 7.69
CA ALA A 240 6.32 -11.08 6.55
C ALA A 240 7.80 -11.16 6.13
N VAL A 241 8.51 -10.04 6.14
CA VAL A 241 9.97 -10.00 5.90
C VAL A 241 10.73 -10.73 7.00
N PHE A 242 10.37 -10.53 8.26
CA PHE A 242 11.00 -11.24 9.38
C PHE A 242 10.81 -12.76 9.27
N VAL A 243 9.58 -13.22 9.07
CA VAL A 243 9.26 -14.65 8.87
C VAL A 243 10.04 -15.21 7.68
N SER A 244 10.09 -14.48 6.57
CA SER A 244 10.83 -14.89 5.39
C SER A 244 12.32 -15.07 5.67
N ILE A 245 12.95 -14.15 6.39
CA ILE A 245 14.37 -14.22 6.75
C ILE A 245 14.64 -15.42 7.66
N VAL A 246 13.78 -15.66 8.65
CA VAL A 246 13.92 -16.78 9.61
C VAL A 246 13.72 -18.13 8.92
N VAL A 247 12.66 -18.26 8.12
CA VAL A 247 12.35 -19.50 7.39
C VAL A 247 13.40 -19.79 6.33
N SER A 248 13.84 -18.77 5.61
CA SER A 248 14.77 -18.97 4.52
C SER A 248 16.15 -19.30 5.04
N GLY A 249 16.65 -18.63 6.10
CA GLY A 249 17.85 -18.98 6.91
C GLY A 249 19.19 -19.16 6.17
N GLN A 250 19.13 -19.35 4.86
CA GLN A 250 20.14 -19.73 3.90
C GLN A 250 20.58 -18.48 3.16
N ALA A 251 21.86 -18.43 2.81
CA ALA A 251 22.48 -17.26 2.19
C ALA A 251 21.87 -16.91 0.81
N GLY A 252 21.17 -17.84 0.15
CA GLY A 252 20.72 -17.70 -1.23
C GLY A 252 19.32 -17.15 -1.51
N TYR A 253 18.54 -16.82 -0.49
CA TYR A 253 17.28 -16.09 -0.67
C TYR A 253 17.40 -14.71 -0.08
N ALA A 254 17.39 -13.68 -0.94
CA ALA A 254 17.60 -12.28 -0.58
C ALA A 254 16.43 -11.65 0.24
N GLY A 255 15.53 -12.48 0.77
CA GLY A 255 14.28 -12.11 1.42
C GLY A 255 13.09 -12.08 0.47
N VAL A 256 11.89 -12.11 1.06
CA VAL A 256 10.62 -12.11 0.32
C VAL A 256 10.47 -10.86 -0.55
N GLY A 257 9.99 -11.06 -1.77
CA GLY A 257 9.72 -10.04 -2.76
C GLY A 257 8.54 -9.15 -2.36
N LEU A 258 7.38 -9.75 -2.05
CA LEU A 258 6.08 -9.10 -1.70
C LEU A 258 5.54 -8.07 -2.71
N ASN A 259 6.35 -7.65 -3.68
CA ASN A 259 6.08 -6.58 -4.61
C ASN A 259 6.75 -6.93 -5.96
N PRO A 260 5.96 -7.31 -6.98
CA PRO A 260 6.49 -7.66 -8.29
C PRO A 260 7.31 -6.53 -8.94
N ALA A 261 6.90 -5.26 -8.76
CA ALA A 261 7.66 -4.12 -9.29
C ALA A 261 9.03 -3.99 -8.61
N ARG A 262 9.12 -4.23 -7.29
CA ARG A 262 10.40 -4.27 -6.55
C ARG A 262 11.37 -5.29 -7.16
N CYS A 263 10.87 -6.47 -7.52
CA CYS A 263 11.72 -7.50 -8.11
C CYS A 263 12.05 -7.22 -9.57
N LEU A 264 11.16 -6.55 -10.32
CA LEU A 264 11.33 -6.28 -11.75
C LEU A 264 12.46 -5.28 -12.06
N GLY A 265 12.50 -4.16 -11.33
CA GLY A 265 13.50 -3.09 -11.55
C GLY A 265 14.95 -3.58 -11.63
N PRO A 266 15.48 -4.30 -10.62
CA PRO A 266 16.85 -4.81 -10.62
C PRO A 266 17.03 -5.96 -11.61
N ALA A 267 16.00 -6.78 -11.86
CA ALA A 267 16.06 -7.85 -12.85
C ALA A 267 16.31 -7.30 -14.26
N ILE A 268 15.65 -6.19 -14.63
CA ILE A 268 15.87 -5.51 -15.92
C ILE A 268 17.29 -4.93 -16.00
N LEU A 269 17.79 -4.31 -14.93
CA LEU A 269 19.05 -3.54 -14.97
C LEU A 269 20.32 -4.37 -14.78
N ARG A 270 20.23 -5.48 -14.03
CA ARG A 270 21.35 -6.37 -13.73
C ARG A 270 21.29 -7.67 -14.51
N GLY A 271 20.09 -8.18 -14.79
CA GLY A 271 19.90 -9.42 -15.54
C GLY A 271 20.48 -10.66 -14.85
N GLY A 272 20.75 -11.70 -15.65
CA GLY A 272 21.40 -12.92 -15.19
C GLY A 272 20.57 -13.69 -14.16
N PRO A 273 21.12 -14.03 -12.97
CA PRO A 273 20.45 -14.85 -11.96
C PRO A 273 19.09 -14.31 -11.48
N LEU A 274 18.86 -12.99 -11.58
CA LEU A 274 17.59 -12.37 -11.18
C LEU A 274 16.40 -12.75 -12.08
N TRP A 275 16.67 -13.25 -13.28
CA TRP A 275 15.63 -13.78 -14.16
C TRP A 275 15.29 -15.24 -13.87
N ASN A 276 16.18 -15.98 -13.20
CA ASN A 276 15.92 -17.36 -12.84
C ASN A 276 14.81 -17.42 -11.78
N GLY A 277 13.64 -17.92 -12.18
CA GLY A 277 12.49 -17.99 -11.29
C GLY A 277 11.77 -16.66 -11.05
N HIS A 278 12.04 -15.62 -11.86
CA HIS A 278 11.43 -14.30 -11.67
C HIS A 278 9.89 -14.33 -11.65
N TRP A 279 9.29 -15.24 -12.42
CA TRP A 279 7.84 -15.43 -12.47
C TRP A 279 7.21 -15.73 -11.10
N VAL A 280 7.97 -16.30 -10.17
CA VAL A 280 7.53 -16.62 -8.80
C VAL A 280 7.08 -15.36 -8.05
N PHE A 281 7.80 -14.25 -8.22
CA PHE A 281 7.51 -12.97 -7.59
C PHE A 281 6.26 -12.26 -8.15
N TRP A 282 5.70 -12.78 -9.26
CA TRP A 282 4.43 -12.32 -9.82
C TRP A 282 3.30 -13.28 -9.46
N VAL A 283 3.50 -14.57 -9.75
CA VAL A 283 2.48 -15.61 -9.57
C VAL A 283 2.16 -15.83 -8.09
N GLY A 284 3.17 -15.92 -7.22
CA GLY A 284 2.95 -16.15 -5.78
C GLY A 284 2.07 -15.06 -5.16
N PRO A 285 2.45 -13.79 -5.27
CA PRO A 285 1.67 -12.70 -4.70
C PRO A 285 0.27 -12.55 -5.32
N PHE A 286 0.11 -12.74 -6.64
CA PHE A 286 -1.22 -12.66 -7.27
C PHE A 286 -2.14 -13.83 -6.90
N LEU A 287 -1.60 -15.04 -6.75
CA LEU A 287 -2.36 -16.16 -6.19
C LEU A 287 -2.82 -15.86 -4.76
N ALA A 288 -1.94 -15.27 -3.94
CA ALA A 288 -2.31 -14.83 -2.59
C ALA A 288 -3.45 -13.80 -2.62
N CYS A 289 -3.45 -12.83 -3.56
CA CYS A 289 -4.55 -11.89 -3.75
C CYS A 289 -5.87 -12.58 -4.08
N ILE A 290 -5.87 -13.56 -5.00
CA ILE A 290 -7.09 -14.28 -5.40
C ILE A 290 -7.66 -15.06 -4.22
N ILE A 291 -6.83 -15.83 -3.52
CA ILE A 291 -7.27 -16.63 -2.37
C ILE A 291 -7.72 -15.73 -1.22
N TYR A 292 -6.96 -14.67 -0.89
CA TYR A 292 -7.36 -13.71 0.12
C TYR A 292 -8.70 -13.04 -0.22
N TYR A 293 -8.93 -12.66 -1.48
CA TYR A 293 -10.21 -12.11 -1.92
C TYR A 293 -11.36 -13.07 -1.59
N VAL A 294 -11.26 -14.34 -1.99
CA VAL A 294 -12.27 -15.38 -1.70
C VAL A 294 -12.49 -15.56 -0.19
N VAL A 295 -11.41 -15.63 0.60
CA VAL A 295 -11.51 -15.70 2.07
C VAL A 295 -12.21 -14.48 2.63
N SER A 296 -11.89 -13.28 2.14
CA SER A 296 -12.46 -12.01 2.62
C SER A 296 -13.96 -11.88 2.37
N LEU A 297 -14.51 -12.59 1.39
CA LEU A 297 -15.97 -12.65 1.16
C LEU A 297 -16.71 -13.41 2.26
N ASN A 298 -16.02 -14.31 2.97
CA ASN A 298 -16.58 -15.20 3.99
C ASN A 298 -16.26 -14.73 5.42
N LEU A 299 -15.52 -13.62 5.59
CA LEU A 299 -15.20 -13.10 6.93
C LEU A 299 -16.45 -12.50 7.60
N PRO A 300 -16.63 -12.70 8.92
CA PRO A 300 -17.69 -12.06 9.68
C PRO A 300 -17.58 -10.53 9.59
N ARG A 301 -18.70 -9.85 9.34
CA ARG A 301 -18.75 -8.38 9.27
C ARG A 301 -18.96 -7.72 10.63
N GLU A 302 -19.38 -8.50 11.62
CA GLU A 302 -19.59 -8.06 12.99
C GLU A 302 -18.87 -9.00 13.95
N VAL A 303 -18.42 -8.44 15.07
CA VAL A 303 -17.86 -9.24 16.16
C VAL A 303 -18.99 -10.12 16.68
N LEU A 304 -18.81 -11.43 16.66
CA LEU A 304 -19.81 -12.40 17.12
C LEU A 304 -19.90 -12.48 18.67
N VAL A 305 -19.29 -11.53 19.38
CA VAL A 305 -19.14 -11.48 20.84
C VAL A 305 -19.47 -10.09 21.35
#